data_AF-A0A7X7BJL2-F1
#
_entry.id   AF-A0A7X7BJL2-F1
#
_cell.length_a   1.000
_cell.length_b   1.000
_cell.length_c   1.000
_cell.angle_alpha   90.00
_cell.angle_beta   90.00
_cell.angle_gamma   90.00
#
_symmetry.space_group_name_H-M   'P 1'
#
loop_
_entity.id
_entity.type
_entity.pdbx_description
1 polymer ?
#
loop_
_entity_poly.entity_id
_entity_poly.type
_entity_poly.pdbx_seq_one_letter_code
_entity_poly.pdbx_strand_id
1 'polypeptide(L)' 'YNHDVIIEGVETKEQVEHLKELGCYLMQGYYFSLPHQIIANN' A
#
# COMPACT_ATOMS: atom_id res chain seq x y z
N TYR A 1 7.47 16.26 14.60
CA TYR A 1 7.43 14.81 14.36
C TYR A 1 7.16 14.59 12.89
N ASN A 2 7.99 13.81 12.20
CA ASN A 2 7.81 13.44 10.79
C ASN A 2 7.73 11.91 10.74
N HIS A 3 6.52 11.38 10.70
CA HIS A 3 6.27 9.94 10.65
C HIS A 3 5.78 9.58 9.27
N ASP A 4 6.36 8.51 8.71
CA ASP A 4 5.83 7.91 7.49
C ASP A 4 4.48 7.26 7.79
N VAL A 5 3.53 7.44 6.87
CA VAL A 5 2.17 6.89 6.96
C VAL A 5 2.00 5.88 5.84
N ILE A 6 1.56 4.67 6.20
CA ILE A 6 1.23 3.59 5.26
C ILE A 6 -0.29 3.41 5.26
N ILE A 7 -0.90 3.40 4.08
CA ILE A 7 -2.32 3.08 3.90
C ILE A 7 -2.45 1.62 3.48
N GLU A 8 -3.09 0.81 4.33
CA GLU A 8 -3.36 -0.60 4.07
C GLU A 8 -4.77 -0.81 3.52
N GLY A 9 -4.99 -1.94 2.83
CA GLY A 9 -6.31 -2.30 2.29
C GLY A 9 -6.69 -1.59 0.99
N VAL A 10 -5.71 -1.18 0.16
CA VAL A 10 -5.99 -0.61 -1.15
C VAL A 10 -6.30 -1.71 -2.17
N GLU A 11 -7.52 -1.70 -2.71
CA GLU A 11 -8.07 -2.76 -3.57
C GLU A 11 -8.43 -2.29 -4.98
N THR A 12 -8.61 -0.98 -5.20
CA THR A 12 -9.04 -0.43 -6.49
C THR A 12 -8.14 0.71 -6.99
N LYS A 13 -8.17 0.94 -8.32
CA LYS A 13 -7.45 2.06 -8.96
C LYS A 13 -7.96 3.42 -8.48
N GLU A 14 -9.28 3.55 -8.28
CA GLU A 14 -9.93 4.77 -7.80
C GLU A 14 -9.41 5.16 -6.41
N GLN A 15 -9.25 4.19 -5.50
CA GLN A 15 -8.65 4.42 -4.19
C GLN A 15 -7.21 4.91 -4.32
N VAL A 16 -6.40 4.33 -5.21
CA VAL A 16 -5.02 4.79 -5.46
C VAL A 16 -4.99 6.23 -5.95
N GLU A 17 -5.85 6.58 -6.90
CA GLU A 17 -5.93 7.93 -7.45
C GLU A 17 -6.33 8.94 -6.37
N HIS A 18 -7.37 8.64 -5.61
CA HIS A 18 -7.81 9.49 -4.50
C HIS A 18 -6.74 9.66 -3.42
N LEU A 19 -6.07 8.58 -3.01
CA LEU A 19 -5.02 8.63 -1.99
C LEU A 19 -3.79 9.43 -2.47
N LYS A 20 -3.46 9.36 -3.75
CA LYS A 20 -2.39 10.20 -4.34
C LYS A 20 -2.72 11.68 -4.29
N GLU A 21 -3.98 12.05 -4.55
CA GLU A 21 -4.45 13.44 -4.42
C GLU A 21 -4.36 13.95 -2.97
N LEU A 22 -4.53 13.06 -1.99
CA LEU A 22 -4.38 13.36 -0.56
C LEU A 22 -2.91 13.39 -0.09
N GLY A 23 -1.94 13.12 -0.97
CA GLY A 23 -0.52 13.07 -0.61
C GLY A 23 -0.10 11.80 0.13
N CYS A 24 -0.91 10.74 0.09
CA CYS A 24 -0.54 9.43 0.60
C CYS A 24 0.20 8.65 -0.50
N TYR A 25 1.44 8.23 -0.21
CA TYR A 25 2.29 7.58 -1.22
C TYR A 25 2.75 6.17 -0.86
N LEU A 26 2.71 5.80 0.43
CA LEU A 26 2.99 4.43 0.87
C LEU A 26 1.67 3.67 1.01
N MET A 27 1.50 2.62 0.21
CA MET A 27 0.26 1.86 0.14
C MET A 27 0.53 0.35 0.08
N GLN A 28 -0.34 -0.42 0.72
CA GLN A 28 -0.42 -1.87 0.59
C GLN A 28 -1.87 -2.26 0.32
N GLY A 29 -2.08 -3.26 -0.53
CA GLY A 29 -3.36 -3.94 -0.64
C GLY A 29 -3.43 -4.80 -1.89
N TYR A 30 -4.56 -5.49 -2.03
CA TYR A 30 -4.81 -6.44 -3.13
C TYR A 30 -4.61 -5.83 -4.51
N TYR A 31 -4.84 -4.52 -4.66
CA TYR A 31 -4.60 -3.79 -5.91
C TYR A 31 -3.16 -3.95 -6.40
N PHE A 32 -2.19 -3.92 -5.48
CA PHE A 32 -0.78 -4.04 -5.79
C PHE A 32 -0.33 -5.49 -5.80
N SER A 33 -0.76 -6.25 -4.80
CA SER A 33 -0.27 -7.60 -4.56
C SER A 33 -1.15 -8.35 -3.57
N LEU A 34 -1.36 -9.65 -3.83
CA LEU A 34 -1.73 -10.59 -2.77
C LEU A 34 -0.57 -10.73 -1.76
N PRO A 35 -0.83 -11.15 -0.51
CA PRO A 35 0.23 -11.56 0.40
C PRO A 35 1.09 -12.64 -0.25
N HIS A 36 2.41 -12.42 -0.28
CA HIS A 36 3.36 -13.37 -0.84
C HIS A 36 4.00 -14.22 0.26
N GLN A 37 4.38 -15.45 -0.10
CA GLN A 37 5.16 -16.29 0.81
C GLN A 37 6.51 -15.64 1.10
N ILE A 38 6.89 -15.63 2.37
CA ILE A 38 8.23 -15.25 2.78
C ILE A 38 9.15 -16.43 2.46
N ILE A 39 10.04 -16.26 1.48
CA ILE A 39 11.13 -17.21 1.26
C ILE A 39 12.24 -16.83 2.23
N ALA A 40 12.30 -17.50 3.38
CA ALA A 40 13.43 -17.39 4.29
C ALA A 40 14.58 -18.24 3.74
N ASN A 41 15.70 -17.60 3.40
CA ASN A 41 16.94 -18.32 3.11
C ASN A 41 17.51 -18.80 4.45
N ASN A 42 17.57 -20.12 4.64
CA ASN A 42 18.35 -20.74 5.72
C ASN A 42 19.85 -20.54 5.50
#